data_AF-A0A2T4DAF1-F1
#
_entry.id   AF-A0A2T4DAF1-F1
#
_cell.length_a   1.000
_cell.length_b   1.000
_cell.length_c   1.000
_cell.angle_alpha   90.00
_cell.angle_beta   90.00
_cell.angle_gamma   90.00
#
_symmetry.space_group_name_H-M   'P 1'
#
loop_
_entity.id
_entity.type
_entity.pdbx_description
1 polymer ?
#
loop_
_entity_poly.entity_id
_entity_poly.type
_entity_poly.pdbx_seq_one_letter_code
_entity_poly.pdbx_strand_id
1 'polypeptide(L)'
;AELGFQGSLAYAKERLAMRSLSGPKNPEGIADPIIVHPDVRRMLLTQKAVAEGARALIYLTAQQADVVHSGKTEEERRAADEALGFLTPIAKAFLTEIGYEAANLGMQVFGGHGFISEWGMEQNVRDARIGMIYEGTTGIQALDLLGRKVLMTQGESLKGFTKQVHVFCKENADDEQLKEFIEPLAAMNKEWGELTTKIGMSAMKNREEVGAASVDY
;
A
#
# COMPACT_ATOMS: atom_id res chain seq x y z
N ALA A 1 -0.73 -9.83 3.09
CA ALA A 1 -2.01 -9.18 2.68
C ALA A 1 -3.02 -10.17 2.08
N GLU A 2 -2.84 -10.65 0.84
CA GLU A 2 -3.89 -11.42 0.12
C GLU A 2 -4.40 -12.65 0.86
N LEU A 3 -3.49 -13.52 1.33
CA LEU A 3 -3.85 -14.72 2.09
C LEU A 3 -4.66 -14.38 3.36
N GLY A 4 -4.24 -13.35 4.08
CA GLY A 4 -4.94 -12.85 5.27
C GLY A 4 -6.34 -12.36 4.93
N PHE A 5 -6.49 -11.60 3.83
CA PHE A 5 -7.78 -11.11 3.37
C PHE A 5 -8.73 -12.24 2.99
N GLN A 6 -8.29 -13.15 2.11
CA GLN A 6 -9.12 -14.26 1.63
C GLN A 6 -9.58 -15.16 2.78
N GLY A 7 -8.65 -15.54 3.67
CA GLY A 7 -8.95 -16.38 4.82
C GLY A 7 -9.87 -15.70 5.83
N SER A 8 -9.59 -14.45 6.19
CA SER A 8 -10.41 -13.72 7.15
C SER A 8 -11.80 -13.37 6.62
N LEU A 9 -11.93 -13.08 5.32
CA LEU A 9 -13.23 -12.84 4.69
C LEU A 9 -14.11 -14.09 4.73
N ALA A 10 -13.55 -15.26 4.41
CA ALA A 10 -14.29 -16.52 4.48
C ALA A 10 -14.75 -16.80 5.92
N TYR A 11 -13.82 -16.73 6.88
CA TYR A 11 -14.13 -16.94 8.29
C TYR A 11 -15.20 -15.96 8.82
N ALA A 12 -15.10 -14.67 8.47
CA ALA A 12 -16.03 -13.66 8.95
C ALA A 12 -17.47 -13.86 8.48
N LYS A 13 -17.67 -14.51 7.32
CA LYS A 13 -19.00 -14.83 6.78
C LYS A 13 -19.67 -15.99 7.52
N GLU A 14 -18.90 -16.87 8.14
CA GLU A 14 -19.40 -18.09 8.77
C GLU A 14 -19.43 -18.00 10.30
N ARG A 15 -18.44 -17.34 10.90
CA ARG A 15 -18.33 -17.26 12.36
C ARG A 15 -19.48 -16.45 12.94
N LEU A 16 -20.30 -17.08 13.78
CA LEU A 16 -21.39 -16.42 14.50
C LEU A 16 -20.92 -15.88 15.86
N ALA A 17 -21.18 -14.60 16.13
CA ALA A 17 -21.00 -14.01 17.47
C ALA A 17 -21.77 -12.69 17.61
N MET A 18 -22.44 -12.52 18.76
CA MET A 18 -23.25 -11.34 19.10
C MET A 18 -24.36 -11.05 18.07
N ARG A 19 -25.12 -9.98 18.28
CA ARG A 19 -26.09 -9.44 17.31
C ARG A 19 -25.58 -8.13 16.74
N SER A 20 -25.97 -7.82 15.50
CA SER A 20 -25.68 -6.52 14.89
C SER A 20 -26.35 -5.40 15.67
N LEU A 21 -25.66 -4.26 15.75
CA LEU A 21 -26.16 -3.02 16.37
C LEU A 21 -27.42 -2.46 15.68
N SER A 22 -27.62 -2.82 14.40
CA SER A 22 -28.76 -2.38 13.58
C SER A 22 -29.91 -3.41 13.55
N GLY A 23 -29.95 -4.30 14.56
CA GLY A 23 -30.90 -5.39 14.67
C GLY A 23 -30.43 -6.70 14.01
N PRO A 24 -31.01 -7.86 14.39
CA PRO A 24 -30.56 -9.18 13.95
C PRO A 24 -30.44 -9.30 12.43
N LYS A 25 -29.30 -9.82 11.95
CA LYS A 25 -29.05 -10.11 10.53
C LYS A 25 -29.15 -11.60 10.19
N ASN A 26 -29.19 -12.45 11.21
CA ASN A 26 -29.50 -13.86 11.14
C ASN A 26 -30.64 -14.18 12.14
N PRO A 27 -31.90 -13.84 11.81
CA PRO A 27 -33.01 -13.89 12.77
C PRO A 27 -33.26 -15.29 13.35
N GLU A 28 -33.12 -16.32 12.51
CA GLU A 28 -33.36 -17.72 12.88
C GLU A 28 -32.18 -18.36 13.63
N GLY A 29 -30.98 -17.77 13.55
CA GLY A 29 -29.79 -18.28 14.23
C GLY A 29 -29.60 -17.72 15.64
N ILE A 30 -28.71 -18.32 16.42
CA ILE A 30 -28.40 -17.87 17.80
C ILE A 30 -27.62 -16.54 17.86
N ALA A 31 -26.93 -16.18 16.79
CA ALA A 31 -26.12 -14.97 16.66
C ALA A 31 -25.94 -14.62 15.18
N ASP A 32 -25.42 -13.43 14.91
CA ASP A 32 -25.14 -12.96 13.55
C ASP A 32 -23.70 -13.29 13.13
N PRO A 33 -23.43 -13.50 11.83
CA PRO A 33 -22.08 -13.62 11.30
C PRO A 33 -21.25 -12.38 11.61
N ILE A 34 -19.99 -12.53 12.02
CA ILE A 34 -19.19 -11.39 12.48
C ILE A 34 -18.92 -10.34 11.41
N ILE A 35 -19.05 -10.68 10.11
CA ILE A 35 -18.94 -9.72 8.99
C ILE A 35 -19.98 -8.59 9.04
N VAL A 36 -21.03 -8.70 9.86
CA VAL A 36 -22.01 -7.60 10.02
C VAL A 36 -21.53 -6.51 10.97
N HIS A 37 -20.47 -6.78 11.75
CA HIS A 37 -19.95 -5.82 12.72
C HIS A 37 -19.08 -4.77 12.05
N PRO A 38 -19.28 -3.46 12.34
CA PRO A 38 -18.55 -2.39 11.65
C PRO A 38 -17.02 -2.51 11.72
N ASP A 39 -16.46 -2.91 12.87
CA ASP A 39 -15.01 -3.04 13.00
C ASP A 39 -14.45 -4.21 12.18
N VAL A 40 -15.15 -5.34 12.11
CA VAL A 40 -14.76 -6.47 11.23
C VAL A 40 -14.79 -6.03 9.77
N ARG A 41 -15.82 -5.29 9.35
CA ARG A 41 -15.89 -4.72 8.00
C ARG A 41 -14.76 -3.76 7.71
N ARG A 42 -14.43 -2.87 8.65
CA ARG A 42 -13.28 -1.96 8.54
C ARG A 42 -12.00 -2.74 8.31
N MET A 43 -11.71 -3.75 9.14
CA MET A 43 -10.51 -4.60 8.98
C MET A 43 -10.48 -5.33 7.64
N LEU A 44 -11.60 -5.86 7.17
CA LEU A 44 -11.69 -6.54 5.87
C LEU A 44 -11.51 -5.58 4.69
N LEU A 45 -12.09 -4.37 4.77
CA LEU A 45 -11.95 -3.34 3.73
C LEU A 45 -10.52 -2.78 3.68
N THR A 46 -9.86 -2.59 4.83
CA THR A 46 -8.43 -2.23 4.88
C THR A 46 -7.57 -3.31 4.24
N GLN A 47 -7.79 -4.59 4.60
CA GLN A 47 -7.07 -5.71 3.98
C GLN A 47 -7.30 -5.79 2.47
N LYS A 48 -8.55 -5.61 2.00
CA LYS A 48 -8.90 -5.61 0.57
C LYS A 48 -8.19 -4.48 -0.18
N ALA A 49 -8.27 -3.25 0.33
CA ALA A 49 -7.65 -2.08 -0.29
C ALA A 49 -6.12 -2.26 -0.40
N VAL A 50 -5.49 -2.76 0.67
CA VAL A 50 -4.06 -3.07 0.66
C VAL A 50 -3.74 -4.16 -0.35
N ALA A 51 -4.47 -5.29 -0.35
CA ALA A 51 -4.14 -6.42 -1.21
C ALA A 51 -4.35 -6.11 -2.70
N GLU A 52 -5.44 -5.43 -3.05
CA GLU A 52 -5.74 -5.05 -4.44
C GLU A 52 -4.83 -3.90 -4.93
N GLY A 53 -4.63 -2.87 -4.11
CA GLY A 53 -3.74 -1.75 -4.42
C GLY A 53 -2.28 -2.17 -4.55
N ALA A 54 -1.79 -3.01 -3.63
CA ALA A 54 -0.44 -3.57 -3.70
C ALA A 54 -0.22 -4.39 -4.97
N ARG A 55 -1.21 -5.20 -5.35
CA ARG A 55 -1.14 -6.01 -6.58
C ARG A 55 -1.07 -5.11 -7.82
N ALA A 56 -1.88 -4.05 -7.87
CA ALA A 56 -1.83 -3.08 -8.96
C ALA A 56 -0.46 -2.40 -9.07
N LEU A 57 0.14 -1.98 -7.94
CA LEU A 57 1.48 -1.40 -7.92
C LEU A 57 2.55 -2.40 -8.38
N ILE A 58 2.49 -3.66 -7.92
CA ILE A 58 3.43 -4.71 -8.36
C ILE A 58 3.31 -4.94 -9.87
N TYR A 59 2.09 -5.00 -10.41
CA TYR A 59 1.89 -5.15 -11.86
C TYR A 59 2.39 -3.95 -12.64
N LEU A 60 2.19 -2.72 -12.15
CA LEU A 60 2.74 -1.52 -12.77
C LEU A 60 4.28 -1.58 -12.82
N THR A 61 4.92 -1.94 -11.69
CA THR A 61 6.37 -2.08 -11.59
C THR A 61 6.89 -3.19 -12.51
N ALA A 62 6.23 -4.35 -12.55
CA ALA A 62 6.58 -5.47 -13.42
C ALA A 62 6.46 -5.10 -14.91
N GLN A 63 5.43 -4.35 -15.29
CA GLN A 63 5.28 -3.85 -16.65
C GLN A 63 6.45 -2.95 -17.05
N GLN A 64 6.98 -2.11 -16.15
CA GLN A 64 8.17 -1.32 -16.44
C GLN A 64 9.39 -2.22 -16.67
N ALA A 65 9.56 -3.29 -15.90
CA ALA A 65 10.65 -4.26 -16.12
C ALA A 65 10.57 -4.94 -17.49
N ASP A 66 9.38 -5.28 -17.96
CA ASP A 66 9.17 -5.81 -19.31
C ASP A 66 9.54 -4.78 -20.39
N VAL A 67 9.17 -3.51 -20.20
CA VAL A 67 9.54 -2.43 -21.14
C VAL A 67 11.04 -2.17 -21.12
N VAL A 68 11.72 -2.22 -19.98
CA VAL A 68 13.19 -2.14 -19.91
C VAL A 68 13.84 -3.26 -20.75
N HIS A 69 13.33 -4.48 -20.65
CA HIS A 69 13.88 -5.62 -21.38
C HIS A 69 13.54 -5.61 -22.87
N SER A 70 12.30 -5.27 -23.23
CA SER A 70 11.71 -5.54 -24.55
C SER A 70 11.17 -4.29 -25.27
N GLY A 71 11.43 -3.09 -24.75
CA GLY A 71 11.01 -1.83 -25.35
C GLY A 71 11.57 -1.65 -26.77
N LYS A 72 10.82 -0.95 -27.63
CA LYS A 72 11.14 -0.84 -29.07
C LYS A 72 12.18 0.23 -29.34
N THR A 73 12.24 1.24 -28.49
CA THR A 73 13.16 2.36 -28.60
C THR A 73 14.05 2.48 -27.37
N GLU A 74 15.17 3.16 -27.52
CA GLU A 74 16.06 3.44 -26.39
C GLU A 74 15.39 4.39 -25.39
N GLU A 75 14.61 5.34 -25.90
CA GLU A 75 13.88 6.31 -25.09
C GLU A 75 12.81 5.64 -24.22
N GLU A 76 12.07 4.66 -24.75
CA GLU A 76 11.09 3.87 -24.00
C GLU A 76 11.77 3.08 -22.87
N ARG A 77 12.87 2.39 -23.19
CA ARG A 77 13.63 1.60 -22.22
C ARG A 77 14.19 2.47 -21.10
N ARG A 78 14.75 3.64 -21.43
CA ARG A 78 15.28 4.59 -20.44
C ARG A 78 14.18 5.13 -19.53
N ALA A 79 13.05 5.55 -20.08
CA ALA A 79 11.93 6.04 -19.28
C ALA A 79 11.37 4.97 -18.34
N ALA A 80 11.29 3.73 -18.81
CA ALA A 80 10.87 2.60 -17.98
C ALA A 80 11.89 2.26 -16.88
N ASP A 81 13.20 2.35 -17.17
CA ASP A 81 14.26 2.11 -16.17
C ASP A 81 14.23 3.16 -15.05
N GLU A 82 14.02 4.43 -15.41
CA GLU A 82 13.82 5.52 -14.46
C GLU A 82 12.58 5.29 -13.57
N ALA A 83 11.45 4.89 -14.17
CA ALA A 83 10.23 4.58 -13.44
C ALA A 83 10.40 3.35 -12.53
N LEU A 84 11.06 2.30 -13.03
CA LEU A 84 11.36 1.09 -12.26
C LEU A 84 12.24 1.41 -11.06
N GLY A 85 13.27 2.23 -11.25
CA GLY A 85 14.16 2.70 -10.19
C GLY A 85 13.45 3.51 -9.10
N PHE A 86 12.37 4.22 -9.43
CA PHE A 86 11.52 4.94 -8.48
C PHE A 86 10.55 4.02 -7.75
N LEU A 87 9.87 3.13 -8.49
CA LEU A 87 8.79 2.29 -7.95
C LEU A 87 9.32 1.12 -7.09
N THR A 88 10.51 0.60 -7.39
CA THR A 88 11.07 -0.56 -6.68
C THR A 88 11.22 -0.37 -5.16
N PRO A 89 11.82 0.72 -4.64
CA PRO A 89 11.91 0.92 -3.20
C PRO A 89 10.54 1.08 -2.53
N ILE A 90 9.54 1.65 -3.22
CA ILE A 90 8.15 1.72 -2.75
C ILE A 90 7.53 0.31 -2.71
N ALA A 91 7.65 -0.44 -3.81
CA ALA A 91 7.15 -1.80 -3.91
C ALA A 91 7.78 -2.74 -2.86
N LYS A 92 9.03 -2.48 -2.45
CA LYS A 92 9.69 -3.21 -1.36
C LYS A 92 9.22 -2.69 0.00
N ALA A 93 9.59 -1.46 0.37
CA ALA A 93 9.40 -0.94 1.71
C ALA A 93 7.92 -0.83 2.09
N PHE A 94 7.17 -0.03 1.32
CA PHE A 94 5.78 0.27 1.63
C PHE A 94 4.93 -0.99 1.63
N LEU A 95 5.02 -1.83 0.59
CA LEU A 95 4.17 -3.02 0.48
C LEU A 95 4.47 -4.09 1.52
N THR A 96 5.72 -4.22 1.99
CA THR A 96 6.05 -5.19 3.05
C THR A 96 5.55 -4.75 4.42
N GLU A 97 5.61 -3.45 4.74
CA GLU A 97 5.04 -2.88 5.97
C GLU A 97 3.51 -2.99 6.00
N ILE A 98 2.80 -2.44 4.99
CA ILE A 98 1.33 -2.52 4.95
C ILE A 98 0.84 -3.96 4.74
N GLY A 99 1.64 -4.78 4.07
CA GLY A 99 1.34 -6.19 3.84
C GLY A 99 1.36 -7.00 5.13
N TYR A 100 2.26 -6.66 6.05
CA TYR A 100 2.35 -7.20 7.41
C TYR A 100 1.22 -6.68 8.30
N GLU A 101 0.87 -5.40 8.22
CA GLU A 101 -0.29 -4.85 8.92
C GLU A 101 -1.58 -5.56 8.49
N ALA A 102 -1.81 -5.70 7.19
CA ALA A 102 -2.96 -6.44 6.65
C ALA A 102 -2.97 -7.91 7.11
N ALA A 103 -1.82 -8.57 7.22
CA ALA A 103 -1.74 -9.93 7.76
C ALA A 103 -2.18 -9.98 9.24
N ASN A 104 -1.79 -8.99 10.05
CA ASN A 104 -2.22 -8.89 11.44
C ASN A 104 -3.72 -8.64 11.56
N LEU A 105 -4.31 -7.78 10.71
CA LEU A 105 -5.76 -7.60 10.66
C LEU A 105 -6.48 -8.90 10.30
N GLY A 106 -5.92 -9.67 9.36
CA GLY A 106 -6.45 -11.00 9.01
C GLY A 106 -6.48 -11.94 10.20
N MET A 107 -5.38 -12.01 10.97
CA MET A 107 -5.32 -12.77 12.21
C MET A 107 -6.32 -12.26 13.27
N GLN A 108 -6.46 -10.94 13.41
CA GLN A 108 -7.36 -10.30 14.37
C GLN A 108 -8.84 -10.67 14.12
N VAL A 109 -9.27 -10.79 12.86
CA VAL A 109 -10.65 -11.19 12.51
C VAL A 109 -11.01 -12.58 13.04
N PHE A 110 -10.03 -13.48 13.19
CA PHE A 110 -10.27 -14.81 13.76
C PHE A 110 -10.43 -14.77 15.30
N GLY A 111 -10.05 -13.66 15.96
CA GLY A 111 -9.93 -13.58 17.40
C GLY A 111 -8.92 -14.61 17.92
N GLY A 112 -9.24 -15.30 19.01
CA GLY A 112 -8.35 -16.30 19.60
C GLY A 112 -7.94 -17.42 18.64
N HIS A 113 -8.81 -17.81 17.69
CA HIS A 113 -8.50 -18.82 16.67
C HIS A 113 -7.34 -18.38 15.76
N GLY A 114 -7.16 -17.08 15.54
CA GLY A 114 -6.08 -16.56 14.68
C GLY A 114 -4.70 -16.87 15.23
N PHE A 115 -4.59 -17.07 16.54
CA PHE A 115 -3.34 -17.41 17.23
C PHE A 115 -3.07 -18.93 17.30
N ILE A 116 -4.01 -19.75 16.84
CA ILE A 116 -3.90 -21.22 16.86
C ILE A 116 -3.40 -21.67 15.49
N SER A 117 -2.29 -22.41 15.46
CA SER A 117 -1.62 -22.82 14.22
C SER A 117 -2.50 -23.62 13.25
N GLU A 118 -3.55 -24.31 13.72
CA GLU A 118 -4.53 -25.01 12.86
C GLU A 118 -5.19 -24.07 11.83
N TRP A 119 -5.38 -22.79 12.16
CA TRP A 119 -5.98 -21.81 11.25
C TRP A 119 -4.97 -21.10 10.34
N GLY A 120 -3.66 -21.26 10.58
CA GLY A 120 -2.58 -20.76 9.72
C GLY A 120 -2.39 -19.22 9.68
N MET A 121 -3.25 -18.42 10.31
CA MET A 121 -3.13 -16.95 10.28
C MET A 121 -1.86 -16.45 10.99
N GLU A 122 -1.50 -17.05 12.12
CA GLU A 122 -0.25 -16.75 12.82
C GLU A 122 0.99 -17.00 11.95
N GLN A 123 0.96 -18.07 11.14
CA GLN A 123 2.04 -18.36 10.21
C GLN A 123 2.15 -17.27 9.13
N ASN A 124 1.04 -16.85 8.54
CA ASN A 124 1.03 -15.77 7.56
C ASN A 124 1.62 -14.47 8.13
N VAL A 125 1.37 -14.15 9.41
CA VAL A 125 1.98 -12.99 10.09
C VAL A 125 3.49 -13.18 10.25
N ARG A 126 3.94 -14.34 10.75
CA ARG A 126 5.37 -14.64 10.90
C ARG A 126 6.12 -14.57 9.58
N ASP A 127 5.58 -15.21 8.55
CA ASP A 127 6.21 -15.31 7.23
C ASP A 127 6.23 -13.94 6.53
N ALA A 128 5.23 -13.09 6.76
CA ALA A 128 5.23 -11.72 6.25
C ALA A 128 6.31 -10.82 6.91
N ARG A 129 6.74 -11.12 8.14
CA ARG A 129 7.69 -10.28 8.88
C ARG A 129 9.04 -10.15 8.18
N ILE A 130 9.51 -11.21 7.53
CA ILE A 130 10.85 -11.22 6.92
C ILE A 130 10.96 -10.23 5.75
N GLY A 131 9.84 -9.91 5.08
CA GLY A 131 9.77 -8.99 3.95
C GLY A 131 10.33 -7.60 4.25
N MET A 132 10.17 -7.13 5.49
CA MET A 132 10.67 -5.82 5.93
C MET A 132 12.17 -5.81 6.23
N ILE A 133 12.81 -6.98 6.34
CA ILE A 133 14.16 -7.13 6.88
C ILE A 133 15.18 -7.46 5.78
N TYR A 134 14.91 -8.48 4.97
CA TYR A 134 15.84 -8.90 3.92
C TYR A 134 15.90 -7.89 2.76
N GLU A 135 16.88 -8.04 1.85
CA GLU A 135 17.02 -7.24 0.63
C GLU A 135 16.96 -5.71 0.89
N GLY A 136 17.52 -5.29 2.02
CA GLY A 136 17.49 -3.90 2.50
C GLY A 136 16.27 -3.60 3.37
N THR A 137 16.51 -3.18 4.62
CA THR A 137 15.43 -2.84 5.56
C THR A 137 14.55 -1.69 5.05
N THR A 138 13.35 -1.51 5.63
CA THR A 138 12.45 -0.38 5.33
C THR A 138 13.20 0.96 5.32
N GLY A 139 14.04 1.23 6.34
CA GLY A 139 14.84 2.46 6.40
C GLY A 139 15.88 2.60 5.29
N ILE A 140 16.52 1.51 4.86
CA ILE A 140 17.50 1.55 3.75
C ILE A 140 16.81 1.84 2.41
N GLN A 141 15.65 1.23 2.17
CA GLN A 141 14.85 1.44 0.97
C GLN A 141 14.24 2.85 0.95
N ALA A 142 13.79 3.34 2.08
CA ALA A 142 13.31 4.71 2.27
C ALA A 142 14.40 5.76 1.98
N LEU A 143 15.62 5.53 2.47
CA LEU A 143 16.79 6.37 2.16
C LEU A 143 17.19 6.32 0.68
N ASP A 144 17.07 5.15 0.04
CA ASP A 144 17.26 5.04 -1.40
C ASP A 144 16.24 5.92 -2.15
N LEU A 145 14.96 5.79 -1.82
CA LEU A 145 13.88 6.56 -2.44
C LEU A 145 14.10 8.07 -2.26
N LEU A 146 14.01 8.55 -1.02
CA LEU A 146 14.04 9.99 -0.75
C LEU A 146 15.41 10.59 -1.07
N GLY A 147 16.49 9.96 -0.63
CA GLY A 147 17.85 10.45 -0.85
C GLY A 147 18.28 10.34 -2.31
N ARG A 148 18.39 9.11 -2.82
CA ARG A 148 19.02 8.83 -4.13
C ARG A 148 18.07 9.02 -5.31
N LYS A 149 16.82 8.55 -5.21
CA LYS A 149 15.88 8.61 -6.34
C LYS A 149 15.23 9.98 -6.48
N VAL A 150 14.90 10.64 -5.37
CA VAL A 150 14.20 11.93 -5.37
C VAL A 150 15.16 13.12 -5.26
N LEU A 151 15.91 13.27 -4.17
CA LEU A 151 16.67 14.50 -3.93
C LEU A 151 17.91 14.63 -4.83
N MET A 152 18.66 13.55 -5.08
CA MET A 152 19.83 13.60 -5.98
C MET A 152 19.46 13.86 -7.44
N THR A 153 18.24 13.51 -7.85
CA THR A 153 17.71 13.82 -9.20
C THR A 153 17.03 15.20 -9.25
N GLN A 154 17.15 16.01 -8.19
CA GLN A 154 16.46 17.30 -8.06
C GLN A 154 14.94 17.20 -8.28
N GLY A 155 14.36 16.05 -7.92
CA GLY A 155 12.94 15.76 -8.05
C GLY A 155 12.49 15.28 -9.43
N GLU A 156 13.37 15.12 -10.42
CA GLU A 156 12.95 14.69 -11.77
C GLU A 156 12.26 13.32 -11.77
N SER A 157 12.77 12.35 -10.99
CA SER A 157 12.15 11.03 -10.87
C SER A 157 10.73 11.10 -10.28
N LEU A 158 10.55 11.91 -9.23
CA LEU A 158 9.24 12.16 -8.62
C LEU A 158 8.29 12.87 -9.60
N LYS A 159 8.77 13.87 -10.34
CA LYS A 159 7.99 14.56 -11.37
C LYS A 159 7.48 13.59 -12.44
N GLY A 160 8.28 12.61 -12.83
CA GLY A 160 7.89 11.56 -13.78
C GLY A 160 6.62 10.82 -13.34
N PHE A 161 6.53 10.42 -12.07
CA PHE A 161 5.36 9.73 -11.53
C PHE A 161 4.19 10.68 -11.22
N THR A 162 4.45 11.77 -10.50
CA THR A 162 3.41 12.74 -10.11
C THR A 162 2.74 13.43 -11.30
N LYS A 163 3.42 13.54 -12.44
CA LYS A 163 2.83 13.99 -13.71
C LYS A 163 1.77 13.02 -14.22
N GLN A 164 2.00 11.71 -14.13
CA GLN A 164 1.00 10.71 -14.55
C GLN A 164 -0.26 10.81 -13.68
N VAL A 165 -0.08 10.92 -12.36
CA VAL A 165 -1.19 11.12 -11.42
C VAL A 165 -1.93 12.43 -11.72
N HIS A 166 -1.20 13.52 -11.96
CA HIS A 166 -1.80 14.80 -12.31
C HIS A 166 -2.63 14.75 -13.59
N VAL A 167 -2.10 14.11 -14.64
CA VAL A 167 -2.82 13.93 -15.91
C VAL A 167 -4.09 13.10 -15.69
N PHE A 168 -3.99 11.98 -14.98
CA PHE A 168 -5.16 11.15 -14.64
C PHE A 168 -6.23 11.96 -13.88
N CYS A 169 -5.86 12.71 -12.84
CA CYS A 169 -6.80 13.56 -12.11
C CYS A 169 -7.45 14.62 -13.00
N LYS A 170 -6.68 15.22 -13.92
CA LYS A 170 -7.19 16.24 -14.83
C LYS A 170 -8.17 15.67 -15.85
N GLU A 171 -7.85 14.52 -16.44
CA GLU A 171 -8.70 13.87 -17.45
C GLU A 171 -10.02 13.36 -16.87
N ASN A 172 -10.07 13.06 -15.58
CA ASN A 172 -11.24 12.51 -14.88
C ASN A 172 -11.90 13.53 -13.92
N ALA A 173 -11.54 14.81 -13.98
CA ALA A 173 -12.02 15.83 -13.04
C ALA A 173 -13.54 16.04 -13.09
N ASP A 174 -14.14 15.84 -14.27
CA ASP A 174 -15.57 16.03 -14.52
C ASP A 174 -16.37 14.70 -14.44
N ASP A 175 -15.73 13.57 -14.12
CA ASP A 175 -16.42 12.29 -13.92
C ASP A 175 -17.04 12.22 -12.51
N GLU A 176 -18.37 12.34 -12.45
CA GLU A 176 -19.12 12.31 -11.19
C GLU A 176 -18.90 11.02 -10.38
N GLN A 177 -18.63 9.88 -11.04
CA GLN A 177 -18.40 8.60 -10.35
C GLN A 177 -17.01 8.51 -9.74
N LEU A 178 -16.04 9.25 -10.28
CA LEU A 178 -14.66 9.26 -9.80
C LEU A 178 -14.36 10.42 -8.86
N LYS A 179 -15.24 11.41 -8.79
CA LYS A 179 -15.02 12.66 -8.04
C LYS A 179 -14.56 12.44 -6.59
N GLU A 180 -15.16 11.49 -5.89
CA GLU A 180 -14.78 11.18 -4.49
C GLU A 180 -13.34 10.65 -4.34
N PHE A 181 -12.74 10.14 -5.42
CA PHE A 181 -11.37 9.63 -5.44
C PHE A 181 -10.39 10.64 -6.04
N ILE A 182 -10.80 11.39 -7.08
CA ILE A 182 -9.94 12.35 -7.78
C ILE A 182 -9.53 13.51 -6.89
N GLU A 183 -10.46 14.06 -6.10
CA GLU A 183 -10.15 15.21 -5.24
C GLU A 183 -9.10 14.86 -4.16
N PRO A 184 -9.24 13.76 -3.37
CA PRO A 184 -8.19 13.34 -2.45
C PRO A 184 -6.87 12.99 -3.13
N LEU A 185 -6.91 12.29 -4.27
CA LEU A 185 -5.70 11.90 -4.99
C LEU A 185 -4.91 13.12 -5.49
N ALA A 186 -5.60 14.14 -6.02
CA ALA A 186 -4.98 15.39 -6.46
C ALA A 186 -4.36 16.15 -5.27
N ALA A 187 -5.04 16.16 -4.12
CA ALA A 187 -4.53 16.79 -2.90
C ALA A 187 -3.25 16.09 -2.39
N MET A 188 -3.26 14.75 -2.30
CA MET A 188 -2.11 13.96 -1.88
C MET A 188 -0.93 14.10 -2.86
N ASN A 189 -1.18 14.11 -4.17
CA ASN A 189 -0.13 14.30 -5.17
C ASN A 189 0.54 15.68 -5.04
N LYS A 190 -0.24 16.72 -4.72
CA LYS A 190 0.29 18.06 -4.45
C LYS A 190 1.09 18.09 -3.14
N GLU A 191 0.54 17.54 -2.07
CA GLU A 191 1.19 17.47 -0.75
C GLU A 191 2.54 16.76 -0.82
N TRP A 192 2.65 15.68 -1.59
CA TRP A 192 3.90 14.94 -1.73
C TRP A 192 5.03 15.84 -2.28
N GLY A 193 4.75 16.62 -3.32
CA GLY A 193 5.72 17.59 -3.87
C GLY A 193 6.09 18.72 -2.91
N GLU A 194 5.13 19.20 -2.11
CA GLU A 194 5.36 20.20 -1.07
C GLU A 194 6.25 19.63 0.05
N LEU A 195 6.02 18.38 0.48
CA LEU A 195 6.85 17.67 1.45
C LEU A 195 8.27 17.46 0.92
N THR A 196 8.44 17.02 -0.33
CA THR A 196 9.76 16.88 -0.96
C THR A 196 10.54 18.19 -0.93
N THR A 197 9.86 19.30 -1.27
CA THR A 197 10.49 20.63 -1.28
C THR A 197 10.91 21.04 0.13
N LYS A 198 10.03 20.87 1.11
CA LYS A 198 10.30 21.20 2.52
C LYS A 198 11.47 20.38 3.07
N ILE A 199 11.48 19.07 2.83
CA ILE A 199 12.57 18.19 3.28
C ILE A 199 13.87 18.57 2.58
N GLY A 200 13.85 18.81 1.27
CA GLY A 200 15.03 19.24 0.51
C GLY A 200 15.63 20.55 1.04
N MET A 201 14.79 21.54 1.37
CA MET A 201 15.24 22.80 1.98
C MET A 201 15.85 22.60 3.38
N SER A 202 15.25 21.76 4.22
CA SER A 202 15.81 21.40 5.52
C SER A 202 17.15 20.67 5.37
N ALA A 203 17.26 19.76 4.40
CA ALA A 203 18.45 18.98 4.11
C ALA A 203 19.65 19.83 3.68
N MET A 204 19.43 21.00 3.07
CA MET A 204 20.50 21.95 2.76
C MET A 204 21.20 22.49 4.02
N LYS A 205 20.48 22.57 5.14
CA LYS A 205 21.01 23.02 6.43
C LYS A 205 21.50 21.86 7.28
N ASN A 206 20.78 20.74 7.26
CA ASN A 206 21.08 19.55 8.04
C ASN A 206 20.75 18.28 7.25
N ARG A 207 21.77 17.54 6.79
CA ARG A 207 21.56 16.32 5.98
C ARG A 207 20.83 15.20 6.71
N GLU A 208 20.89 15.16 8.05
CA GLU A 208 20.20 14.15 8.86
C GLU A 208 18.67 14.23 8.75
N GLU A 209 18.12 15.39 8.34
CA GLU A 209 16.68 15.57 8.08
C GLU A 209 16.15 14.59 7.04
N VAL A 210 16.98 14.22 6.04
CA VAL A 210 16.60 13.22 5.03
C VAL A 210 16.41 11.86 5.70
N GLY A 211 17.33 11.46 6.57
CA GLY A 211 17.24 10.19 7.29
C GLY A 211 16.05 10.14 8.23
N ALA A 212 15.84 11.22 8.99
CA ALA A 212 14.73 11.33 9.95
C ALA A 212 13.35 11.26 9.28
N ALA A 213 13.19 11.86 8.09
CA ALA A 213 11.91 11.89 7.37
C ALA A 213 11.70 10.68 6.45
N SER A 214 12.75 9.94 6.09
CA SER A 214 12.72 9.00 4.97
C SER A 214 11.64 7.93 5.04
N VAL A 215 11.35 7.37 6.22
CA VAL A 215 10.39 6.27 6.37
C VAL A 215 8.94 6.75 6.32
N ASP A 216 8.66 7.94 6.86
CA ASP A 216 7.33 8.56 6.82
C ASP A 216 7.00 9.17 5.45
N TYR A 217 8.04 9.54 4.68
CA TYR A 217 7.96 10.13 3.34
C TYR A 217 7.55 9.12 2.26
#